data_AF-A0A0H3GTF4-F1
#
_entry.id   AF-A0A0H3GTF4-F1
#
_cell.length_a   1.000
_cell.length_b   1.000
_cell.length_c   1.000
_cell.angle_alpha   90.00
_cell.angle_beta   90.00
_cell.angle_gamma   90.00
#
_symmetry.space_group_name_H-M   'P 1'
#
loop_
_entity.id
_entity.type
_entity.pdbx_description
1 polymer ?
#
loop_
_entity_poly.entity_id
_entity_poly.type
_entity_poly.pdbx_seq_one_letter_code
_entity_poly.pdbx_strand_id
1 'polypeptide(L)'
;MIDPKKIEQIARQVHESMPKGLRDLGEDVEKKIRQALQSQLTRLDLVSREEFDVQTQVLLRTREKLALLEQRLNDLENRPAATPGSEEQQ
;
A
#
# COMPACT_ATOMS: atom_id res chain seq x y z
N MET A 1 10.57 -0.38 -34.12
CA MET A 1 9.77 -0.10 -32.90
C MET A 1 8.99 1.16 -33.15
N ILE A 2 7.68 1.19 -32.90
CA ILE A 2 6.88 2.41 -33.06
C ILE A 2 7.27 3.35 -31.92
N ASP A 3 7.75 4.55 -32.26
CA ASP A 3 8.19 5.52 -31.26
C ASP A 3 6.97 6.11 -30.53
N PRO A 4 6.86 6.00 -29.20
CA PRO A 4 5.72 6.54 -28.45
C PRO A 4 5.56 8.05 -28.64
N LYS A 5 6.67 8.77 -28.85
CA LYS A 5 6.68 10.20 -29.13
C LYS A 5 5.97 10.56 -30.45
N LYS A 6 6.09 9.74 -31.50
CA LYS A 6 5.43 9.98 -32.79
C LYS A 6 3.92 9.78 -32.67
N ILE A 7 3.49 8.76 -31.92
CA ILE A 7 2.07 8.51 -31.65
C ILE A 7 1.47 9.68 -30.87
N GLU A 8 2.18 10.20 -29.87
CA GLU A 8 1.73 11.37 -29.10
C GLU A 8 1.59 12.62 -29.97
N GLN A 9 2.53 12.86 -30.89
CA GLN A 9 2.47 14.00 -31.82
C GLN A 9 1.26 13.90 -32.76
N ILE A 10 0.98 12.71 -33.31
CA ILE A 10 -0.21 12.46 -34.14
C ILE A 10 -1.48 12.69 -33.32
N ALA A 11 -1.53 12.17 -32.09
CA ALA A 11 -2.69 12.35 -31.21
C ALA A 11 -2.96 13.84 -30.91
N ARG A 12 -1.91 14.62 -30.61
CA ARG A 12 -2.02 16.07 -30.39
C ARG A 12 -2.51 16.79 -31.65
N GLN A 13 -1.93 16.50 -32.81
CA GLN A 13 -2.33 17.14 -34.07
C GLN A 13 -3.79 16.81 -34.44
N VAL A 14 -4.21 15.56 -34.25
CA VAL A 14 -5.60 15.14 -34.45
C VAL A 14 -6.52 15.86 -33.47
N HIS A 15 -6.17 15.93 -32.19
CA HIS A 15 -6.94 16.67 -31.18
C HIS A 15 -7.05 18.17 -31.52
N GLU A 16 -5.95 18.82 -31.92
CA GLU A 16 -5.90 20.23 -32.33
C GLU A 16 -6.60 20.53 -33.66
N SER A 17 -6.90 19.51 -34.46
CA SER A 17 -7.70 19.66 -35.69
C SER A 17 -9.19 19.41 -35.47
N MET A 18 -9.59 18.79 -34.36
CA MET A 18 -11.01 18.52 -34.08
C MET A 18 -11.78 19.82 -33.77
N PRO A 19 -13.02 19.97 -34.26
CA PRO A 19 -13.93 21.05 -33.86
C PRO A 19 -14.12 21.10 -32.33
N LYS A 20 -14.27 22.30 -31.75
CA LYS A 20 -14.40 22.49 -30.29
C LYS A 20 -15.45 21.56 -29.66
N GLY A 21 -16.65 21.46 -30.25
CA GLY A 21 -17.69 20.57 -29.72
C GLY A 21 -17.33 19.08 -29.70
N LEU A 22 -16.45 18.61 -30.59
CA LEU A 22 -15.93 17.24 -30.56
C LEU A 22 -14.85 17.07 -29.48
N ARG A 23 -14.04 18.11 -29.21
CA ARG A 23 -13.09 18.09 -28.08
C ARG A 23 -13.83 18.08 -26.75
N ASP A 24 -14.80 18.99 -26.58
CA ASP A 24 -15.60 19.10 -25.38
C ASP A 24 -16.34 17.78 -25.10
N LEU A 25 -16.91 17.16 -26.13
CA LEU A 25 -17.52 15.83 -26.03
C LEU A 25 -16.50 14.75 -25.67
N GLY A 26 -15.30 14.79 -26.25
CA GLY A 26 -14.21 13.87 -25.92
C GLY A 26 -13.79 13.98 -24.45
N GLU A 27 -13.62 15.21 -23.94
CA GLU A 27 -13.28 15.49 -22.55
C GLU A 27 -14.39 15.03 -21.58
N ASP A 28 -15.66 15.27 -21.94
CA ASP A 28 -16.81 14.81 -21.16
C ASP A 28 -16.89 13.27 -21.10
N VAL A 29 -16.63 12.60 -22.22
CA VAL A 29 -16.59 11.13 -22.29
C VAL A 29 -15.42 10.60 -21.47
N GLU A 30 -14.22 11.17 -21.59
CA GLU A 30 -13.04 10.79 -20.81
C GLU A 30 -13.31 10.93 -19.30
N LYS A 31 -13.93 12.04 -18.89
CA LYS A 31 -14.32 12.29 -17.50
C LYS A 31 -15.33 11.25 -17.00
N LYS A 32 -16.35 10.92 -17.79
CA LYS A 32 -17.33 9.88 -17.44
C LYS A 32 -16.70 8.50 -17.32
N ILE A 33 -15.79 8.14 -18.24
CA ILE A 33 -15.04 6.88 -18.18
C ILE A 33 -14.17 6.83 -16.93
N ARG A 34 -13.43 7.90 -16.62
CA ARG A 34 -12.61 8.01 -15.41
C ARG A 34 -13.46 7.84 -14.14
N GLN A 35 -14.61 8.52 -14.06
CA GLN A 35 -15.54 8.39 -12.93
C GLN A 35 -16.10 6.97 -12.80
N ALA A 36 -16.50 6.35 -13.91
CA ALA A 36 -16.99 4.97 -13.92
C ALA A 36 -15.90 4.01 -13.44
N LEU A 37 -14.68 4.11 -13.98
CA LEU A 37 -13.54 3.29 -13.56
C LEU A 37 -13.23 3.50 -12.08
N GLN A 38 -13.13 4.74 -11.61
CA GLN A 38 -12.93 5.04 -10.18
C GLN A 38 -14.03 4.40 -9.33
N SER A 39 -15.29 4.54 -9.72
CA SER A 39 -16.42 3.94 -8.98
C SER A 39 -16.36 2.41 -8.92
N GLN A 40 -15.88 1.76 -9.99
CA GLN A 40 -15.70 0.31 -10.01
C GLN A 40 -14.47 -0.12 -9.21
N LEU A 41 -13.36 0.64 -9.31
CA LEU A 41 -12.14 0.40 -8.54
C LEU A 41 -12.36 0.58 -7.04
N THR A 42 -13.23 1.51 -6.62
CA THR A 42 -13.62 1.68 -5.20
C THR A 42 -14.58 0.58 -4.74
N ARG A 43 -15.33 -0.06 -5.64
CA ARG A 43 -16.17 -1.23 -5.31
C ARG A 43 -15.37 -2.51 -5.15
N LEU A 44 -14.24 -2.60 -5.86
CA LEU A 44 -13.22 -3.57 -5.52
C LEU A 44 -12.59 -3.05 -4.22
N ASP A 45 -12.53 -3.87 -3.18
CA ASP A 45 -11.97 -3.50 -1.86
C ASP A 45 -10.44 -3.38 -1.94
N LEU A 46 -9.99 -2.47 -2.81
CA LEU A 46 -8.60 -2.31 -3.24
C LEU A 46 -7.92 -1.38 -2.24
N VAL A 47 -6.94 -1.94 -1.55
CA VAL A 47 -6.01 -1.17 -0.75
C VAL A 47 -5.12 -0.38 -1.70
N SER A 48 -5.04 0.94 -1.51
CA SER A 48 -4.13 1.77 -2.28
C SER A 48 -2.67 1.35 -2.03
N ARG A 49 -1.77 1.68 -2.95
CA ARG A 49 -0.35 1.35 -2.78
C ARG A 49 0.24 1.99 -1.52
N GLU A 50 -0.17 3.22 -1.20
CA GLU A 50 0.28 3.92 0.00
C GLU A 50 -0.21 3.22 1.28
N GLU A 51 -1.50 2.85 1.33
CA GLU A 51 -2.05 2.10 2.47
C GLU A 51 -1.38 0.73 2.63
N PHE A 52 -1.06 0.04 1.51
CA PHE A 52 -0.33 -1.22 1.52
C PHE A 52 1.09 -1.04 2.09
N ASP A 53 1.80 0.02 1.68
CA ASP A 53 3.14 0.33 2.17
C ASP A 53 3.12 0.64 3.68
N VAL A 54 2.11 1.39 4.15
CA VAL A 54 1.90 1.67 5.58
C VAL A 54 1.63 0.38 6.36
N GLN A 55 0.76 -0.51 5.86
CA GLN A 55 0.48 -1.80 6.50
C GLN A 55 1.74 -2.69 6.55
N THR A 56 2.55 -2.67 5.50
CA THR A 56 3.83 -3.39 5.46
C THR A 56 4.77 -2.90 6.58
N GLN A 57 4.85 -1.59 6.81
CA GLN A 57 5.65 -1.02 7.90
C GLN A 57 5.11 -1.41 9.29
N VAL A 58 3.78 -1.45 9.47
CA VAL A 58 3.17 -1.91 10.72
C VAL A 58 3.49 -3.38 10.97
N LEU A 59 3.43 -4.23 9.94
CA LEU A 59 3.82 -5.64 10.03
C LEU A 59 5.29 -5.82 10.41
N LEU A 60 6.20 -5.04 9.82
CA LEU A 60 7.63 -5.06 10.18
C LEU A 60 7.85 -4.71 11.66
N ARG A 61 7.26 -3.62 12.15
CA ARG A 61 7.34 -3.22 13.56
C ARG A 61 6.76 -4.29 14.50
N THR A 62 5.73 -4.98 14.05
CA THR A 62 5.09 -6.05 14.84
C THR A 62 6.03 -7.26 14.93
N ARG A 63 6.73 -7.62 13.86
CA ARG A 63 7.76 -8.67 13.88
C ARG A 63 8.92 -8.34 14.82
N GLU A 64 9.40 -7.09 14.82
CA GLU A 64 10.44 -6.65 15.75
C GLU A 64 9.98 -6.76 17.22
N LYS A 65 8.76 -6.31 17.52
CA LYS A 65 8.18 -6.44 18.86
C LYS A 65 7.98 -7.90 19.26
N LEU A 66 7.57 -8.75 18.33
CA LEU A 66 7.40 -10.18 18.56
C LEU A 66 8.73 -10.84 18.93
N ALA A 67 9.80 -10.57 18.16
CA ALA A 67 11.14 -11.09 18.47
C ALA A 67 11.64 -10.63 19.85
N LEU A 68 11.39 -9.36 20.23
CA LEU A 68 11.72 -8.86 21.57
C LEU A 68 10.94 -9.58 22.67
N LEU A 69 9.65 -9.88 22.45
CA LEU A 69 8.84 -10.62 23.40
C LEU A 69 9.30 -12.07 23.53
N GLU A 70 9.66 -12.73 22.43
CA GLU A 70 10.26 -14.07 22.45
C GLU A 70 11.57 -14.09 23.25
N GLN A 71 12.44 -13.10 23.06
CA GLN A 71 13.67 -12.98 23.85
C GLN A 71 13.36 -12.84 25.34
N ARG A 72 12.43 -11.96 25.72
CA ARG A 72 12.02 -11.78 27.12
C ARG A 72 11.39 -13.03 27.71
N LEU A 73 10.62 -13.77 26.92
CA LEU A 73 10.03 -15.04 27.35
C LEU A 73 11.14 -16.05 27.66
N ASN A 74 12.13 -16.19 26.78
CA ASN A 74 13.28 -17.06 26.99
C ASN A 74 14.08 -16.65 28.25
N ASP A 75 14.30 -15.36 28.48
CA ASP A 75 15.00 -14.88 29.67
C ASP A 75 14.24 -15.23 30.97
N LEU A 76 12.91 -15.19 30.92
CA LEU A 76 12.04 -15.55 32.05
C LEU A 76 11.99 -17.07 32.27
N GLU A 77 11.93 -17.87 31.20
CA GLU A 77 11.93 -19.33 31.27
C GLU A 77 13.27 -19.88 31.76
N ASN A 78 14.38 -19.22 31.42
CA ASN A 78 15.72 -19.59 31.88
C ASN A 78 16.06 -19.05 33.27
N ARG A 79 15.22 -18.21 33.88
CA ARG A 79 15.43 -17.77 35.25
C ARG A 79 15.19 -18.97 36.16
N PRO A 80 16.23 -19.55 36.80
CA PRO A 80 16.01 -20.65 37.71
C PRO A 80 15.04 -20.17 38.79
N ALA A 81 13.98 -20.96 39.02
CA ALA A 81 13.07 -20.77 40.14
C ALA A 81 13.95 -20.54 41.36
N ALA A 82 14.01 -19.28 41.82
CA ALA A 82 14.88 -18.88 42.90
C ALA A 82 14.53 -19.78 44.07
N THR A 83 15.42 -20.72 44.38
CA THR A 83 15.24 -21.72 45.42
C THR A 83 14.93 -20.96 46.71
N PRO A 84 13.67 -20.95 47.19
CA PRO A 84 13.34 -20.29 48.43
C PRO A 84 13.62 -21.33 49.52
N GLY A 85 14.81 -21.28 50.11
CA GLY A 85 15.16 -22.28 51.12
C GLY A 85 16.64 -22.41 51.41
N SER A 86 17.35 -21.30 51.63
CA SER A 86 18.35 -21.32 52.69
C SER A 86 17.59 -21.04 53.98
N GLU A 87 16.89 -22.07 54.44
CA GLU A 87 16.18 -22.06 55.71
C GLU A 87 17.18 -21.77 56.83
N GLU A 88 16.76 -20.83 57.65
CA GLU A 88 17.19 -20.57 59.01
C GLU A 88 17.63 -21.86 59.73
N GLN A 89 18.91 -21.92 60.09
CA GLN A 89 19.28 -22.61 61.32
C GLN A 89 20.40 -21.84 62.02
N GLN A 90 19.99 -21.38 63.20
CA GLN A 90 20.64 -20.50 64.16
C GLN A 90 21.95 -21.06 64.70
#